data_AF-A0AA88LGA2-F1
#
_entry.id   AF-A0AA88LGA2-F1
#
_cell.length_a   1.000
_cell.length_b   1.000
_cell.length_c   1.000
_cell.angle_alpha   90.00
_cell.angle_beta   90.00
_cell.angle_gamma   90.00
#
_symmetry.space_group_name_H-M   'P 1'
#
loop_
_entity.id
_entity.type
_entity.pdbx_description
1 polymer ?
#
loop_
_entity_poly.entity_id
_entity_poly.type
_entity_poly.pdbx_seq_one_letter_code
_entity_poly.pdbx_strand_id
1 'polypeptide(L)'
;MLDRSYTHENATVIGWGRLSENGPILPVLRHLAVPIYSDSACKSSKYGTKAITENMMCAGYDNGKLDACQGDSEGPLHYDAADRKIDIIDK
;
A
#
# COMPACT_ATOMS: atom_id res chain seq x y z
N MET A 1 19.76 -8.14 6.48
CA MET A 1 18.46 -8.58 5.95
C MET A 1 18.61 -8.60 4.43
N LEU A 2 18.19 -9.65 3.75
CA LEU A 2 18.19 -9.63 2.28
C LEU A 2 17.02 -8.74 1.87
N ASP A 3 17.30 -7.61 1.23
CA ASP A 3 16.25 -6.72 0.71
C ASP A 3 15.47 -7.46 -0.37
N ARG A 4 14.33 -8.03 0.01
CA ARG A 4 13.36 -8.56 -0.94
C ARG A 4 12.72 -7.38 -1.63
N SER A 5 12.92 -7.29 -2.95
CA SER A 5 12.16 -6.33 -3.75
C SER A 5 10.75 -6.88 -3.99
N TYR A 6 9.75 -6.09 -3.60
CA TYR A 6 8.33 -6.36 -3.89
C TYR A 6 7.83 -5.58 -5.11
N THR A 7 8.73 -4.98 -5.90
CA THR A 7 8.36 -4.14 -7.04
C THR A 7 7.58 -4.94 -8.08
N HIS A 8 6.44 -4.41 -8.54
CA HIS A 8 5.47 -5.06 -9.44
C HIS A 8 4.66 -6.22 -8.84
N GLU A 9 4.87 -6.55 -7.56
CA GLU A 9 3.99 -7.46 -6.84
C GLU A 9 2.76 -6.72 -6.31
N ASN A 10 1.71 -7.46 -5.96
CA ASN A 10 0.56 -6.92 -5.25
C ASN A 10 0.76 -7.06 -3.73
N ALA A 11 0.67 -5.95 -3.01
CA ALA A 11 0.50 -5.96 -1.57
C ALA A 11 -0.98 -5.90 -1.20
N THR A 12 -1.30 -6.38 0.00
CA THR A 12 -2.62 -6.28 0.60
C THR A 12 -2.60 -5.24 1.70
N VAL A 13 -3.46 -4.22 1.56
CA VAL A 13 -3.86 -3.32 2.64
C VAL A 13 -5.09 -3.93 3.31
N ILE A 14 -5.14 -3.89 4.64
CA ILE A 14 -6.27 -4.38 5.43
C ILE A 14 -6.66 -3.36 6.50
N GLY A 15 -7.95 -3.09 6.65
CA GLY A 15 -8.42 -2.09 7.62
C GLY A 15 -9.94 -1.92 7.68
N TRP A 16 -10.36 -1.05 8.59
CA TRP A 16 -11.76 -0.65 8.82
C TRP A 16 -12.05 0.76 8.29
N GLY A 17 -11.14 1.34 7.52
CA GLY A 17 -11.21 2.71 7.05
C GLY A 17 -12.44 3.02 6.19
N ARG A 18 -12.57 4.30 5.88
CA ARG A 18 -13.70 4.83 5.10
C ARG A 18 -13.70 4.25 3.68
N LEU A 19 -14.88 4.08 3.09
CA LEU A 19 -15.02 3.70 1.66
C LEU A 19 -15.03 4.90 0.71
N SER A 20 -15.15 6.10 1.25
CA SER A 20 -15.20 7.34 0.50
C SER A 20 -14.66 8.49 1.33
N GLU A 21 -14.21 9.54 0.67
CA GLU A 21 -13.88 10.79 1.34
C GLU A 21 -15.06 11.25 2.20
N ASN A 22 -14.79 11.59 3.47
CA ASN A 22 -15.78 12.02 4.46
C ASN A 22 -16.90 11.00 4.77
N GLY A 23 -16.77 9.75 4.31
CA GLY A 23 -17.69 8.67 4.65
C GLY A 23 -17.54 8.19 6.10
N PRO A 24 -18.48 7.36 6.60
CA PRO A 24 -18.33 6.75 7.90
C PRO A 24 -17.26 5.65 7.90
N ILE A 25 -16.67 5.39 9.07
CA ILE A 25 -15.93 4.15 9.35
C ILE A 25 -16.94 3.01 9.43
N LEU A 26 -16.57 1.84 8.90
CA LEU A 26 -17.47 0.68 8.87
C LEU A 26 -17.02 -0.40 9.86
N PRO A 27 -17.96 -1.11 10.52
CA PRO A 27 -17.62 -2.12 11.53
C PRO A 27 -17.14 -3.45 10.95
N VAL A 28 -16.88 -3.51 9.64
CA VAL A 28 -16.50 -4.73 8.92
C VAL A 28 -15.12 -4.53 8.32
N LEU A 29 -14.21 -5.46 8.64
CA LEU A 29 -12.85 -5.48 8.12
C LEU A 29 -12.88 -5.69 6.61
N ARG A 30 -12.06 -4.93 5.89
CA ARG A 30 -11.90 -5.04 4.44
C ARG A 30 -10.44 -5.08 4.09
N HIS A 31 -10.17 -5.61 2.90
CA HIS A 31 -8.83 -5.65 2.35
C HIS A 31 -8.85 -5.27 0.87
N LEU A 32 -7.73 -4.78 0.39
CA LEU A 32 -7.52 -4.38 -1.00
C LEU A 32 -6.12 -4.80 -1.43
N ALA A 33 -6.03 -5.50 -2.56
CA ALA A 33 -4.76 -5.72 -3.23
C ALA A 33 -4.38 -4.46 -4.03
N VAL A 34 -3.15 -3.99 -3.90
CA VAL A 34 -2.59 -2.81 -4.58
C VAL A 34 -1.22 -3.14 -5.17
N PRO A 35 -0.91 -2.77 -6.42
CA PRO A 35 0.39 -3.03 -7.01
C PRO A 35 1.43 -2.07 -6.43
N ILE A 36 2.63 -2.57 -6.19
CA ILE A 36 3.76 -1.81 -5.64
C ILE A 36 4.58 -1.18 -6.76
N TYR A 37 4.83 0.12 -6.63
CA TYR A 37 5.68 0.88 -7.55
C TYR A 37 7.16 0.70 -7.19
N SER A 38 8.04 0.84 -8.19
CA SER A 38 9.45 1.01 -7.90
C SER A 38 9.69 2.38 -7.26
N ASP A 39 10.76 2.49 -6.47
CA ASP A 39 11.20 3.77 -5.91
C ASP A 39 11.37 4.86 -6.96
N SER A 40 11.93 4.49 -8.12
CA SER A 40 12.11 5.42 -9.24
C SER A 40 10.77 5.90 -9.78
N ALA A 41 9.82 4.99 -10.01
CA ALA A 41 8.49 5.33 -10.52
C ALA A 41 7.74 6.21 -9.51
N CYS A 42 7.83 5.90 -8.21
CA CYS A 42 7.17 6.73 -7.21
C CYS A 42 7.80 8.12 -7.09
N LYS A 43 9.13 8.22 -7.11
CA LYS A 43 9.86 9.50 -7.10
C LYS A 43 9.61 10.33 -8.37
N SER A 44 9.31 9.68 -9.50
CA SER A 44 8.91 10.32 -10.76
C SER A 44 7.43 10.67 -10.84
N SER A 45 6.63 10.34 -9.83
CA SER A 45 5.22 10.73 -9.76
C SER A 45 5.05 12.25 -9.56
N LYS A 46 3.80 12.71 -9.59
CA LYS A 46 3.43 14.11 -9.29
C LYS A 46 3.90 14.60 -7.91
N TYR A 47 4.20 13.70 -6.97
CA TYR A 47 4.68 14.03 -5.64
C TYR A 47 6.17 14.45 -5.64
N GLY A 48 6.95 13.93 -6.59
CA GLY A 48 8.36 14.27 -6.77
C GLY A 48 9.28 13.75 -5.65
N THR A 49 10.58 13.97 -5.84
CA THR A 49 11.64 13.46 -4.96
C THR A 49 11.72 14.12 -3.59
N LYS A 50 11.10 15.30 -3.41
CA LYS A 50 11.07 16.01 -2.12
C LYS A 50 10.01 15.49 -1.16
N ALA A 51 8.94 14.89 -1.68
CA ALA A 51 7.84 14.37 -0.87
C ALA A 51 8.00 12.89 -0.53
N ILE A 52 8.62 12.11 -1.42
CA ILE A 52 8.82 10.66 -1.24
C ILE A 52 10.25 10.40 -0.75
N THR A 53 10.38 10.02 0.51
CA THR A 53 11.68 9.69 1.13
C THR A 53 12.10 8.25 0.87
N GLU A 54 13.32 7.89 1.26
CA GLU A 54 13.86 6.53 1.08
C GLU A 54 13.12 5.49 1.93
N ASN A 55 12.54 5.89 3.06
CA ASN A 55 11.80 5.00 3.95
C ASN A 55 10.31 4.90 3.60
N MET A 56 9.92 5.40 2.41
CA MET A 56 8.55 5.35 1.92
C MET A 56 8.44 4.36 0.75
N MET A 57 7.26 3.74 0.66
CA MET A 57 6.84 2.90 -0.45
C MET A 57 5.54 3.44 -1.03
N CYS A 58 5.31 3.20 -2.31
CA CYS A 58 4.10 3.62 -3.00
C CYS A 58 3.42 2.41 -3.61
N ALA A 59 2.12 2.30 -3.38
CA ALA A 59 1.29 1.25 -3.93
C ALA A 59 -0.07 1.83 -4.29
N GLY A 60 -0.70 1.33 -5.35
CA GLY A 60 -2.00 1.84 -5.79
C GLY A 60 -2.24 1.63 -7.28
N TYR A 61 -3.45 1.94 -7.74
CA TYR A 61 -3.81 1.82 -9.16
C TYR A 61 -3.67 3.18 -9.86
N ASP A 62 -3.13 3.20 -11.07
CA ASP A 62 -2.99 4.43 -11.88
C ASP A 62 -4.31 5.17 -12.12
N ASN A 63 -5.44 4.44 -12.09
CA ASN A 63 -6.77 5.01 -12.29
C ASN A 63 -7.39 5.61 -11.00
N GLY A 64 -6.73 5.46 -9.84
CA GLY A 64 -7.14 6.03 -8.56
C GLY A 64 -8.50 5.57 -8.03
N LYS A 65 -9.06 4.45 -8.53
CA LYS A 65 -10.42 4.02 -8.17
C LYS A 65 -10.50 3.27 -6.85
N LEU A 66 -9.41 2.63 -6.44
CA LEU A 66 -9.33 1.82 -5.22
C LEU A 66 -8.01 2.17 -4.53
N ASP A 67 -8.10 2.57 -3.27
CA ASP A 67 -6.96 2.95 -2.45
C ASP A 67 -7.30 2.78 -0.96
N ALA A 68 -6.28 2.82 -0.11
CA ALA A 68 -6.45 2.99 1.33
C ALA A 68 -7.09 4.35 1.63
N CYS A 69 -7.88 4.43 2.70
CA CYS A 69 -8.51 5.67 3.13
C CYS A 69 -8.22 5.97 4.60
N GLN A 70 -8.82 7.05 5.10
CA GLN A 70 -8.70 7.46 6.49
C GLN A 70 -9.23 6.34 7.41
N GLY A 71 -8.40 5.94 8.37
CA GLY A 71 -8.66 4.82 9.27
C GLY A 71 -7.93 3.52 8.90
N ASP A 72 -7.25 3.46 7.76
CA ASP A 72 -6.44 2.29 7.37
C ASP A 72 -4.94 2.44 7.71
N SER A 73 -4.47 3.66 8.05
CA SER A 73 -3.04 3.99 8.18
C SER A 73 -2.27 3.26 9.28
N GLU A 74 -2.95 2.61 10.22
CA GLU A 74 -2.32 1.80 11.28
C GLU A 74 -2.32 0.29 10.96
N GLY A 75 -2.98 -0.10 9.85
CA GLY A 75 -3.01 -1.49 9.38
C GLY A 75 -1.71 -1.86 8.65
N PRO A 76 -1.30 -3.14 8.69
CA PRO A 76 -0.11 -3.60 7.98
C PRO A 76 -0.35 -3.63 6.47
N LEU A 77 0.66 -3.23 5.70
CA LEU A 77 0.82 -3.60 4.30
C LEU A 77 1.57 -4.94 4.26
N HIS A 78 1.02 -5.96 3.61
CA HIS A 78 1.65 -7.28 3.55
C HIS A 78 1.62 -7.93 2.18
N TYR A 79 2.51 -8.89 1.95
CA TYR A 79 2.59 -9.72 0.75
C TYR A 79 2.33 -11.18 1.11
N ASP A 80 1.45 -11.83 0.33
CA ASP A 80 1.17 -13.26 0.46
C ASP A 80 2.19 -14.06 -0.35
N ALA A 81 3.19 -14.65 0.33
CA ALA A 81 4.22 -15.44 -0.32
C ALA A 81 3.72 -16.83 -0.74
N ALA A 82 4.31 -17.37 -1.80
CA ALA A 82 3.93 -18.66 -2.38
C ALA A 82 4.01 -19.85 -1.40
N ASP A 83 4.82 -19.76 -0.34
CA ASP A 83 4.95 -20.78 0.71
C ASP A 83 3.90 -20.64 1.84
N ARG A 84 2.82 -19.88 1.60
CA ARG A 84 1.75 -19.56 2.57
C ARG A 84 2.24 -18.76 3.78
N LYS A 85 3.33 -18.01 3.62
CA LYS A 85 3.77 -17.03 4.60
C LYS A 85 3.23 -15.65 4.25
N ILE A 86 3.07 -14.84 5.29
CA ILE A 86 2.75 -13.42 5.17
C ILE A 86 4.02 -12.66 5.48
N ASP A 87 4.51 -11.88 4.51
CA ASP A 87 5.62 -10.95 4.69
C ASP A 87 5.01 -9.57 5.01
N ILE A 88 5.29 -9.03 6.20
CA ILE A 88 4.98 -7.62 6.49
C ILE A 88 5.98 -6.78 5.72
N ILE A 89 5.49 -5.85 4.91
CA ILE A 89 6.33 -4.97 4.13
C ILE A 89 6.74 -3.81 5.03
N ASP A 90 8.02 -3.81 5.43
CA ASP A 90 8.70 -2.66 6.00
C ASP A 90 9.83 -2.18 5.07
N LYS A 91 10.21 -0.91 5.21
CA LYS A 91 11.28 -0.29 4.43
C LYS A 91 12.16 0.55 5.34
#